data_AF-A0A3C1TLS2-F1
#
_entry.id   AF-A0A3C1TLS2-F1
#
_cell.length_a   1.000
_cell.length_b   1.000
_cell.length_c   1.000
_cell.angle_alpha   90.00
_cell.angle_beta   90.00
_cell.angle_gamma   90.00
#
_symmetry.space_group_name_H-M   'P 1'
#
loop_
_entity.id
_entity.type
_entity.pdbx_description
1 polymer ?
#
loop_
_entity_poly.entity_id
_entity_poly.type
_entity_poly.pdbx_seq_one_letter_code
_entity_poly.pdbx_strand_id
1 'polypeptide(L)'
;MSWKNFMSSIISAFIGTIIGLLVSLVIDSIMYINQPISGLVIIISVLLGIYLGVKFNKTKNVYYYIFKPNKINIILSLIISSATYFFLIIFYRDRDFFNTINFETITNIPSLLPIAIIISTIYFYPFSALVYFFYKENKKIIPKKTKLTIIALLLLFNPLSLYWFTVKNIRMNLNNLYETCGVEVLSIYDKSDLKNSGISKGDVIIGIDDIKISTISELETFLKVMSSTREVKVITKDNIFSTYPYLDEQDQQYKLGIKINQKMCEKK
;
A
#
# COMPACT_ATOMS: atom_id res chain seq x y z
N MET A 1 12.85 7.69 -40.26
CA MET A 1 12.22 8.66 -39.34
C MET A 1 13.33 9.46 -38.69
N SER A 2 13.28 10.80 -38.69
CA SER A 2 14.34 11.58 -38.03
C SER A 2 14.32 11.33 -36.52
N TRP A 3 15.49 11.33 -35.88
CA TRP A 3 15.65 11.21 -34.43
C TRP A 3 14.74 12.18 -33.66
N LYS A 4 14.52 13.37 -34.23
CA LYS A 4 13.65 14.42 -33.70
C LYS A 4 12.18 13.97 -33.59
N ASN A 5 11.65 13.34 -34.64
CA ASN A 5 10.25 12.89 -34.68
C ASN A 5 10.02 11.66 -33.76
N PHE A 6 11.05 10.82 -33.62
CA PHE A 6 11.02 9.68 -32.71
C PHE A 6 11.03 10.12 -31.24
N MET A 7 11.96 11.02 -30.87
CA MET A 7 12.02 11.59 -29.52
C MET A 7 10.74 12.34 -29.17
N SER A 8 10.16 13.11 -30.11
CA SER A 8 8.89 13.82 -29.88
C SER A 8 7.74 12.89 -29.51
N SER A 9 7.71 11.68 -30.07
CA SER A 9 6.62 10.73 -29.82
C SER A 9 6.83 9.91 -28.55
N ILE A 10 8.08 9.58 -28.22
CA ILE A 10 8.42 8.99 -26.91
C ILE A 10 8.12 9.98 -25.80
N ILE A 11 8.50 11.25 -25.98
CA ILE A 11 8.19 12.32 -25.05
C ILE A 11 6.67 12.45 -24.90
N SER A 12 5.90 12.39 -26.00
CA SER A 12 4.43 12.41 -25.95
C SER A 12 3.82 11.24 -25.16
N ALA A 13 4.26 10.00 -25.41
CA ALA A 13 3.76 8.82 -24.69
C ALA A 13 4.18 8.81 -23.21
N PHE A 14 5.42 9.22 -22.93
CA PHE A 14 5.94 9.34 -21.57
C PHE A 14 5.23 10.44 -20.79
N ILE A 15 4.98 11.60 -21.42
CA ILE A 15 4.17 12.69 -20.87
C ILE A 15 2.74 12.19 -20.60
N GLY A 16 2.11 11.46 -21.51
CA GLY A 16 0.76 10.91 -21.29
C GLY A 16 0.70 9.95 -20.10
N THR A 17 1.73 9.12 -19.93
CA THR A 17 1.82 8.16 -18.81
C THR A 17 2.11 8.87 -17.49
N ILE A 18 3.00 9.87 -17.49
CA ILE A 18 3.30 10.71 -16.32
C ILE A 18 2.09 11.55 -15.93
N ILE A 19 1.39 12.15 -16.89
CA ILE A 19 0.16 12.91 -16.61
C ILE A 19 -0.91 11.98 -16.06
N GLY A 20 -1.10 10.78 -16.63
CA GLY A 20 -2.05 9.80 -16.10
C GLY A 20 -1.73 9.38 -14.67
N LEU A 21 -0.46 9.12 -14.36
CA LEU A 21 0.01 8.82 -13.01
C LEU A 21 -0.14 9.99 -12.06
N LEU A 22 0.26 11.20 -12.46
CA LEU A 22 0.14 12.41 -11.63
C LEU A 22 -1.32 12.75 -11.38
N VAL A 23 -2.20 12.62 -12.38
CA VAL A 23 -3.65 12.82 -12.22
C VAL A 23 -4.23 11.76 -11.29
N SER A 24 -3.84 10.49 -11.41
CA SER A 24 -4.27 9.44 -10.47
C SER A 24 -3.82 9.75 -9.04
N LEU A 25 -2.57 10.19 -8.86
CA LEU A 25 -2.01 10.52 -7.55
C LEU A 25 -2.65 11.77 -6.94
N VAL A 26 -2.93 12.78 -7.77
CA VAL A 26 -3.64 13.99 -7.36
C VAL A 26 -5.08 13.63 -6.96
N ILE A 27 -5.77 12.80 -7.75
CA ILE A 27 -7.12 12.32 -7.42
C ILE A 27 -7.13 11.49 -6.13
N ASP A 28 -6.20 10.56 -5.95
CA ASP A 28 -6.09 9.74 -4.73
C ASP A 28 -5.70 10.58 -3.50
N SER A 29 -4.93 11.65 -3.68
CA SER A 29 -4.51 12.56 -2.59
C SER A 29 -5.57 13.61 -2.23
N ILE A 30 -6.41 14.02 -3.18
CA ILE A 30 -7.46 15.04 -2.96
C ILE A 30 -8.78 14.37 -2.56
N MET A 31 -9.04 13.15 -3.01
CA MET A 31 -10.31 12.46 -2.78
C MET A 31 -10.07 11.12 -2.12
N TYR A 32 -10.16 11.10 -0.79
CA TYR A 32 -10.35 9.90 0.05
C TYR A 32 -11.70 9.18 -0.22
N ILE A 33 -12.25 9.34 -1.43
CA ILE A 33 -13.62 9.04 -1.79
C ILE A 33 -13.62 8.46 -3.22
N ASN A 34 -14.15 7.23 -3.31
CA ASN A 34 -14.53 6.47 -4.50
C ASN A 34 -13.46 5.69 -5.28
N GLN A 35 -13.27 4.43 -4.85
CA GLN A 35 -12.70 3.31 -5.61
C GLN A 35 -13.08 3.21 -7.11
N PRO A 36 -14.28 3.61 -7.60
CA PRO A 36 -14.57 3.51 -9.04
C PRO A 36 -13.72 4.42 -9.95
N ILE A 37 -13.20 5.54 -9.47
CA ILE A 37 -12.47 6.50 -10.32
C ILE A 37 -11.06 6.00 -10.66
N SER A 38 -10.35 5.42 -9.70
CA SER A 38 -9.05 4.79 -9.95
C SER A 38 -9.17 3.59 -10.90
N GLY A 39 -10.26 2.81 -10.77
CA GLY A 39 -10.61 1.76 -11.72
C GLY A 39 -10.78 2.30 -13.15
N LEU A 40 -11.47 3.42 -13.33
CA LEU A 40 -11.64 4.08 -14.63
C LEU A 40 -10.32 4.55 -15.23
N VAL A 41 -9.43 5.14 -14.44
CA VAL A 41 -8.10 5.59 -14.92
C VAL A 41 -7.26 4.41 -15.40
N ILE A 42 -7.28 3.29 -14.68
CA ILE A 42 -6.58 2.05 -15.09
C ILE A 42 -7.18 1.52 -16.40
N ILE A 43 -8.51 1.44 -16.49
CA ILE A 43 -9.21 0.95 -17.69
C ILE A 43 -8.89 1.83 -18.90
N ILE A 44 -8.95 3.16 -18.77
CA ILE A 44 -8.63 4.10 -19.86
C ILE A 44 -7.17 3.93 -20.28
N SER A 45 -6.24 3.77 -19.33
CA SER A 45 -4.82 3.59 -19.61
C SER A 45 -4.55 2.28 -20.37
N VAL A 46 -5.21 1.18 -19.97
CA VAL A 46 -5.12 -0.13 -20.66
C VAL A 46 -5.73 -0.04 -22.06
N LEU A 47 -6.92 0.55 -22.20
CA LEU A 47 -7.58 0.72 -23.48
C LEU A 47 -6.77 1.61 -24.43
N LEU A 48 -6.16 2.67 -23.92
CA LEU A 48 -5.25 3.54 -24.69
C LEU A 48 -4.03 2.75 -25.16
N GLY A 49 -3.43 1.92 -24.29
CA GLY A 49 -2.32 1.03 -24.64
C GLY A 49 -2.69 0.02 -25.74
N ILE A 50 -3.85 -0.62 -25.62
CA ILE A 50 -4.38 -1.56 -26.64
C ILE A 50 -4.64 -0.83 -27.96
N TYR A 51 -5.33 0.32 -27.92
CA TYR A 51 -5.64 1.13 -29.09
C TYR A 51 -4.37 1.55 -29.83
N LEU A 52 -3.38 2.07 -29.10
CA LEU A 52 -2.08 2.44 -29.66
C LEU A 52 -1.38 1.22 -30.26
N GLY A 53 -1.36 0.08 -29.55
CA GLY A 53 -0.80 -1.18 -30.06
C GLY A 53 -1.42 -1.63 -31.39
N VAL A 54 -2.76 -1.64 -31.48
CA VAL A 54 -3.50 -2.02 -32.70
C VAL A 54 -3.23 -1.05 -33.84
N LYS A 55 -3.26 0.27 -33.57
CA LYS A 55 -3.00 1.31 -34.56
C LYS A 55 -1.57 1.22 -35.13
N PHE A 56 -0.59 0.94 -34.28
CA PHE A 56 0.80 0.84 -34.68
C PHE A 56 1.14 -0.48 -35.40
N ASN A 57 0.39 -1.56 -35.14
CA ASN A 57 0.59 -2.84 -35.83
C ASN A 57 0.34 -2.73 -37.36
N LYS A 58 -0.62 -1.91 -37.80
CA LYS A 58 -0.96 -1.78 -39.22
C LYS A 58 0.09 -1.07 -40.07
N THR A 59 0.99 -0.28 -39.49
CA THR A 59 1.86 0.63 -40.26
C THR A 59 3.31 0.16 -40.41
N LYS A 60 3.69 -1.04 -39.92
CA LYS A 60 5.10 -1.50 -39.85
C LYS A 60 6.08 -0.39 -39.41
N ASN A 61 5.61 0.48 -38.52
CA ASN A 61 6.38 1.65 -38.09
C ASN A 61 7.39 1.23 -37.00
N VAL A 62 8.28 2.14 -36.59
CA VAL A 62 9.31 1.90 -35.55
C VAL A 62 8.71 1.28 -34.28
N TYR A 63 7.48 1.67 -33.90
CA TYR A 63 6.74 1.10 -32.77
C TYR A 63 6.46 -0.39 -32.89
N TYR A 64 6.17 -0.89 -34.09
CA TYR A 64 5.98 -2.32 -34.31
C TYR A 64 7.24 -3.09 -33.90
N TYR A 65 8.42 -2.59 -34.24
CA TYR A 65 9.69 -3.23 -33.87
C TYR A 65 9.99 -3.14 -32.37
N ILE A 66 9.60 -2.05 -31.71
CA ILE A 66 9.76 -1.87 -30.25
C ILE A 66 8.87 -2.84 -29.48
N PHE A 67 7.58 -2.87 -29.82
CA PHE A 67 6.58 -3.61 -29.05
C PHE A 67 6.36 -5.05 -29.53
N LYS A 68 7.07 -5.49 -30.60
CA LYS A 68 6.99 -6.87 -31.09
C LYS A 68 7.28 -7.86 -29.94
N PRO A 69 6.36 -8.80 -29.67
CA PRO A 69 6.56 -9.86 -28.69
C PRO A 69 7.90 -10.54 -28.90
N ASN A 70 8.76 -10.43 -27.89
CA ASN A 70 10.04 -11.13 -27.85
C ASN A 70 10.25 -11.70 -26.45
N LYS A 71 11.02 -12.78 -26.36
CA LYS A 71 11.23 -13.51 -25.09
C LYS A 71 11.79 -12.60 -23.98
N ILE A 72 12.66 -11.65 -24.33
CA ILE A 72 13.31 -10.76 -23.36
C ILE A 72 12.31 -9.76 -22.76
N ASN A 73 11.46 -9.14 -23.57
CA ASN A 73 10.44 -8.21 -23.11
C ASN A 73 9.45 -8.89 -22.15
N ILE A 74 9.04 -10.12 -22.48
CA ILE A 74 8.12 -10.92 -21.66
C ILE A 74 8.77 -11.30 -20.32
N ILE A 75 10.02 -11.78 -20.35
CA ILE A 75 10.76 -12.10 -19.13
C ILE A 75 10.94 -10.85 -18.26
N LEU A 76 11.29 -9.71 -18.87
CA LEU A 76 11.47 -8.46 -18.13
C LEU A 76 10.16 -7.96 -17.51
N SER A 77 9.02 -8.03 -18.21
CA SER A 77 7.73 -7.65 -17.64
C SER A 77 7.27 -8.61 -16.53
N LEU A 78 7.57 -9.90 -16.66
CA LEU A 78 7.31 -10.88 -15.60
C LEU A 78 8.16 -10.58 -14.36
N ILE A 79 9.46 -10.30 -14.53
CA ILE A 79 10.35 -9.93 -13.42
C ILE A 79 9.84 -8.68 -12.70
N ILE A 80 9.49 -7.62 -13.44
CA ILE A 80 8.96 -6.38 -12.86
C ILE A 80 7.66 -6.66 -12.10
N SER A 81 6.76 -7.45 -12.67
CA SER A 81 5.49 -7.82 -12.03
C SER A 81 5.70 -8.60 -10.74
N SER A 82 6.51 -9.66 -10.79
CA SER A 82 6.82 -10.50 -9.64
C SER A 82 7.53 -9.71 -8.54
N ALA A 83 8.50 -8.87 -8.90
CA ALA A 83 9.15 -7.97 -7.95
C ALA A 83 8.12 -7.03 -7.31
N THR A 84 7.18 -6.52 -8.10
CA THR A 84 6.14 -5.61 -7.60
C THR A 84 5.30 -6.27 -6.51
N TYR A 85 4.80 -7.46 -6.76
CA TYR A 85 4.03 -8.20 -5.74
C TYR A 85 4.89 -8.67 -4.57
N PHE A 86 6.14 -9.04 -4.78
CA PHE A 86 7.04 -9.41 -3.69
C PHE A 86 7.26 -8.25 -2.72
N PHE A 87 7.52 -7.05 -3.24
CA PHE A 87 7.63 -5.85 -2.42
C PHE A 87 6.30 -5.52 -1.73
N LEU A 88 5.18 -5.61 -2.44
CA LEU A 88 3.86 -5.43 -1.83
C LEU A 88 3.68 -6.41 -0.66
N ILE A 89 3.99 -7.69 -0.82
CA ILE A 89 3.89 -8.69 0.27
C ILE A 89 4.78 -8.33 1.46
N ILE A 90 6.02 -7.89 1.22
CA ILE A 90 6.92 -7.43 2.30
C ILE A 90 6.32 -6.22 3.02
N PHE A 91 5.79 -5.24 2.27
CA PHE A 91 5.15 -4.06 2.84
C PHE A 91 3.87 -4.38 3.60
N TYR A 92 3.01 -5.25 3.06
CA TYR A 92 1.78 -5.71 3.71
C TYR A 92 2.06 -6.50 4.99
N ARG A 93 3.24 -7.10 5.12
CA ARG A 93 3.65 -7.80 6.35
C ARG A 93 4.02 -6.84 7.48
N ASP A 94 4.33 -5.58 7.19
CA ASP A 94 4.59 -4.57 8.21
C ASP A 94 3.26 -4.17 8.89
N ARG A 95 2.98 -4.88 10.00
CA ARG A 95 1.65 -5.08 10.63
C ARG A 95 0.92 -3.80 11.02
N ASP A 96 1.65 -2.75 11.37
CA ASP A 96 1.08 -1.64 12.14
C ASP A 96 0.19 -0.70 11.31
N PHE A 97 0.40 -0.63 9.99
CA PHE A 97 -0.42 0.24 9.13
C PHE A 97 -1.83 -0.32 8.90
N PHE A 98 -2.02 -1.61 9.14
CA PHE A 98 -3.08 -2.38 8.52
C PHE A 98 -4.05 -3.03 9.51
N ASN A 99 -3.77 -3.00 10.81
CA ASN A 99 -4.72 -3.37 11.86
C ASN A 99 -6.03 -2.54 11.80
N THR A 100 -6.06 -1.42 11.06
CA THR A 100 -7.24 -0.59 10.81
C THR A 100 -8.10 -1.04 9.63
N ILE A 101 -7.62 -1.90 8.73
CA ILE A 101 -8.39 -2.44 7.60
C ILE A 101 -8.88 -3.83 7.99
N ASN A 102 -10.16 -4.15 7.91
CA ASN A 102 -10.64 -5.50 8.27
C ASN A 102 -10.05 -6.56 7.30
N PHE A 103 -9.05 -7.32 7.77
CA PHE A 103 -8.26 -8.30 7.00
C PHE A 103 -9.00 -9.61 6.61
N GLU A 104 -10.29 -9.76 6.91
CA GLU A 104 -11.01 -10.99 6.59
C GLU A 104 -11.05 -11.30 5.09
N THR A 105 -10.89 -10.31 4.22
CA THR A 105 -10.78 -10.49 2.76
C THR A 105 -9.41 -10.96 2.26
N ILE A 106 -8.38 -11.00 3.12
CA ILE A 106 -6.98 -11.22 2.71
C ILE A 106 -6.57 -12.70 2.70
N THR A 107 -7.38 -13.57 3.30
CA THR A 107 -7.16 -15.03 3.25
C THR A 107 -7.18 -15.60 1.83
N ASN A 108 -7.80 -14.90 0.86
CA ASN A 108 -7.86 -15.28 -0.55
C ASN A 108 -6.71 -14.71 -1.41
N ILE A 109 -5.79 -13.91 -0.87
CA ILE A 109 -4.69 -13.33 -1.67
C ILE A 109 -3.80 -14.40 -2.34
N PRO A 110 -3.43 -15.52 -1.69
CA PRO A 110 -2.52 -16.49 -2.32
C PRO A 110 -3.09 -17.11 -3.61
N SER A 111 -4.42 -17.31 -3.69
CA SER A 111 -5.05 -17.92 -4.86
C SER A 111 -5.19 -16.96 -6.04
N LEU A 112 -5.28 -15.64 -5.78
CA LEU A 112 -5.36 -14.62 -6.82
C LEU A 112 -3.99 -14.11 -7.29
N LEU A 113 -2.92 -14.38 -6.54
CA LEU A 113 -1.58 -13.90 -6.84
C LEU A 113 -1.09 -14.26 -8.27
N PRO A 114 -1.28 -15.49 -8.79
CA PRO A 114 -0.87 -15.81 -10.15
C PRO A 114 -1.61 -14.98 -11.22
N ILE A 115 -2.91 -14.77 -11.03
CA ILE A 115 -3.75 -13.95 -11.93
C ILE A 115 -3.28 -12.49 -11.89
N ALA A 116 -3.00 -11.98 -10.69
CA ALA A 116 -2.52 -10.63 -10.48
C ALA A 116 -1.15 -10.40 -11.16
N ILE A 117 -0.22 -11.36 -11.05
CA ILE A 117 1.07 -11.34 -11.73
C ILE A 117 0.90 -11.34 -13.26
N ILE A 118 -0.01 -12.15 -13.80
CA ILE A 118 -0.27 -12.19 -15.26
C ILE A 118 -0.81 -10.84 -15.74
N ILE A 119 -1.82 -10.28 -15.05
CA ILE A 119 -2.40 -8.98 -15.40
C ILE A 119 -1.33 -7.88 -15.35
N SER A 120 -0.52 -7.84 -14.28
CA SER A 120 0.58 -6.88 -14.18
C SER A 120 1.67 -7.11 -15.24
N THR A 121 1.90 -8.36 -15.66
CA THR A 121 2.88 -8.66 -16.73
C THR A 121 2.43 -8.08 -18.06
N ILE A 122 1.13 -8.16 -18.35
CA ILE A 122 0.54 -7.51 -19.53
C ILE A 122 0.66 -5.98 -19.40
N TYR A 123 0.35 -5.44 -18.22
CA TYR A 123 0.40 -4.01 -17.94
C TYR A 123 1.83 -3.43 -18.06
N PHE A 124 2.85 -4.13 -17.55
CA PHE A 124 4.25 -3.68 -17.59
C PHE A 124 4.98 -4.04 -18.88
N TYR A 125 4.38 -4.82 -19.78
CA TYR A 125 5.00 -5.18 -21.05
C TYR A 125 5.47 -3.98 -21.91
N PRO A 126 4.68 -2.92 -22.11
CA PRO A 126 5.12 -1.76 -22.91
C PRO A 126 6.35 -1.08 -22.30
N PHE A 127 6.39 -0.97 -20.97
CA PHE A 127 7.54 -0.42 -20.25
C PHE A 127 8.78 -1.30 -20.45
N SER A 128 8.66 -2.61 -20.27
CA SER A 128 9.74 -3.57 -20.52
C SER A 128 10.27 -3.51 -21.95
N ALA A 129 9.37 -3.40 -22.92
CA ALA A 129 9.74 -3.27 -24.33
C ALA A 129 10.55 -2.00 -24.60
N LEU A 130 10.18 -0.87 -24.00
CA LEU A 130 10.93 0.39 -24.09
C LEU A 130 12.30 0.25 -23.44
N VAL A 131 12.38 -0.28 -22.22
CA VAL A 131 13.65 -0.51 -21.50
C VAL A 131 14.60 -1.35 -22.35
N TYR A 132 14.12 -2.47 -22.88
CA TYR A 132 14.92 -3.36 -23.71
C TYR A 132 15.34 -2.70 -25.03
N PHE A 133 14.43 -1.99 -25.70
CA PHE A 133 14.74 -1.26 -26.93
C PHE A 133 15.85 -0.24 -26.70
N PHE A 134 15.73 0.59 -25.67
CA PHE A 134 16.76 1.54 -25.31
C PHE A 134 18.08 0.86 -24.98
N TYR A 135 18.06 -0.23 -24.21
CA TYR A 135 19.27 -0.99 -23.94
C TYR A 135 19.94 -1.52 -25.21
N LYS A 136 19.16 -2.05 -26.16
CA LYS A 136 19.64 -2.64 -27.40
C LYS A 136 20.21 -1.61 -28.37
N GLU A 137 19.45 -0.57 -28.71
CA GLU A 137 19.86 0.46 -29.68
C GLU A 137 21.03 1.29 -29.16
N ASN A 138 21.07 1.53 -27.85
CA ASN A 138 22.12 2.36 -27.24
C ASN A 138 23.42 1.60 -27.02
N LYS A 139 23.49 0.29 -27.33
CA LYS A 139 24.69 -0.51 -27.11
C LYS A 139 25.91 0.05 -27.86
N LYS A 140 25.72 0.62 -29.06
CA LYS A 140 26.78 1.16 -29.92
C LYS A 140 27.00 2.67 -29.85
N ILE A 141 25.99 3.46 -29.46
CA ILE A 141 26.01 4.92 -29.67
C ILE A 141 26.16 5.70 -28.35
N ILE A 142 25.71 5.15 -27.22
CA ILE A 142 25.60 5.92 -25.98
C ILE A 142 26.83 5.72 -25.07
N PRO A 143 27.46 6.81 -24.57
CA PRO A 143 28.52 6.75 -23.59
C PRO A 143 28.12 5.97 -22.32
N LYS A 144 29.07 5.26 -21.72
CA LYS A 144 28.82 4.40 -20.53
C LYS A 144 28.11 5.16 -19.39
N LYS A 145 28.43 6.44 -19.18
CA LYS A 145 27.79 7.28 -18.15
C LYS A 145 26.29 7.49 -18.41
N THR A 146 25.91 7.83 -19.64
CA THR A 146 24.51 8.10 -20.02
C THR A 146 23.66 6.82 -19.99
N LYS A 147 24.25 5.64 -20.27
CA LYS A 147 23.57 4.35 -20.08
C LYS A 147 23.16 4.13 -18.62
N LEU A 148 24.07 4.43 -17.68
CA LEU A 148 23.77 4.34 -16.25
C LEU A 148 22.65 5.31 -15.88
N THR A 149 22.66 6.54 -16.40
CA THR A 149 21.62 7.54 -16.13
C THR A 149 20.24 7.11 -16.66
N ILE A 150 20.16 6.55 -17.86
CA ILE A 150 18.89 6.06 -18.43
C ILE A 150 18.36 4.86 -17.63
N ILE A 151 19.22 3.92 -17.27
CA ILE A 151 18.84 2.79 -16.42
C ILE A 151 18.38 3.27 -15.05
N ALA A 152 19.11 4.22 -14.44
CA ALA A 152 18.73 4.82 -13.16
C ALA A 152 17.37 5.52 -13.27
N LEU A 153 17.13 6.31 -14.32
CA LEU A 153 15.84 6.94 -14.59
C LEU A 153 14.72 5.90 -14.73
N LEU A 154 14.94 4.84 -15.52
CA LEU A 154 13.95 3.76 -15.67
C LEU A 154 13.67 3.04 -14.34
N LEU A 155 14.68 2.86 -13.49
CA LEU A 155 14.53 2.30 -12.15
C LEU A 155 13.86 3.28 -11.17
N LEU A 156 14.03 4.59 -11.34
CA LEU A 156 13.43 5.64 -10.51
C LEU A 156 11.97 5.90 -10.87
N PHE A 157 11.62 5.72 -12.15
CA PHE A 157 10.25 5.79 -12.68
C PHE A 157 9.60 4.41 -12.82
N ASN A 158 10.16 3.40 -12.14
CA ASN A 158 9.54 2.10 -12.00
C ASN A 158 8.24 2.26 -11.17
N PRO A 159 7.15 1.59 -11.54
CA PRO A 159 5.93 1.49 -10.74
C PRO A 159 6.15 1.26 -9.24
N LEU A 160 7.14 0.44 -8.87
CA LEU A 160 7.53 0.19 -7.49
C LEU A 160 8.12 1.40 -6.78
N SER A 161 9.03 2.12 -7.42
CA SER A 161 9.62 3.31 -6.81
C SER A 161 8.58 4.41 -6.69
N LEU A 162 7.72 4.58 -7.70
CA LEU A 162 6.59 5.50 -7.64
C LEU A 162 5.62 5.12 -6.52
N TYR A 163 5.23 3.85 -6.42
CA TYR A 163 4.40 3.35 -5.31
C TYR A 163 5.04 3.59 -3.94
N TRP A 164 6.34 3.33 -3.81
CA TRP A 164 7.07 3.58 -2.57
C TRP A 164 7.06 5.07 -2.19
N PHE A 165 7.35 5.96 -3.14
CA PHE A 165 7.32 7.40 -2.91
C PHE A 165 5.91 7.87 -2.52
N THR A 166 4.86 7.35 -3.16
CA THR A 166 3.49 7.80 -2.91
C THR A 166 2.98 7.29 -1.58
N VAL A 167 3.15 6.01 -1.26
CA VAL A 167 2.80 5.45 0.05
C VAL A 167 3.57 6.13 1.18
N LYS A 168 4.88 6.37 0.99
CA LYS A 168 5.69 7.08 1.98
C LYS A 168 5.20 8.51 2.20
N ASN A 169 4.90 9.25 1.13
CA ASN A 169 4.38 10.61 1.24
C ASN A 169 3.00 10.65 1.91
N ILE A 170 2.11 9.70 1.57
CA ILE A 170 0.80 9.56 2.21
C ILE A 170 0.98 9.26 3.71
N ARG A 171 1.87 8.34 4.08
CA ARG A 171 2.17 8.01 5.48
C ARG A 171 2.72 9.22 6.23
N MET A 172 3.63 9.98 5.63
CA MET A 172 4.18 11.20 6.25
C MET A 172 3.10 12.26 6.44
N ASN A 173 2.22 12.47 5.46
CA ASN A 173 1.12 13.42 5.58
C ASN A 173 0.10 12.99 6.64
N LEU A 174 -0.29 11.71 6.66
CA LEU A 174 -1.22 11.19 7.68
C LEU A 174 -0.64 11.33 9.10
N ASN A 175 0.64 11.02 9.30
CA ASN A 175 1.30 11.19 10.59
C ASN A 175 1.47 12.68 10.99
N ASN A 176 1.45 13.60 10.03
CA ASN A 176 1.47 15.04 10.31
C ASN A 176 0.10 15.59 10.68
N LEU A 177 -0.98 14.94 10.22
CA LEU A 177 -2.36 15.38 10.47
C LEU A 177 -2.99 14.66 11.67
N TYR A 178 -2.59 13.42 11.94
CA TYR A 178 -3.19 12.58 12.96
C TYR A 178 -2.15 12.06 13.95
N GLU A 179 -2.58 11.86 15.19
CA GLU A 179 -1.83 11.20 16.25
C GLU A 179 -2.68 10.14 16.95
N THR A 180 -2.01 9.18 17.58
CA THR A 180 -2.66 8.16 18.40
C THR A 180 -3.15 8.80 19.69
N CYS A 181 -4.46 8.78 19.93
CA CYS A 181 -5.07 9.39 21.10
C CYS A 181 -5.62 8.38 22.12
N GLY A 182 -5.27 7.11 21.95
CA GLY A 182 -5.69 6.01 22.82
C GLY A 182 -6.24 4.83 22.01
N VAL A 183 -6.91 3.95 22.73
CA VAL A 183 -7.41 2.67 22.21
C VAL A 183 -8.93 2.61 22.36
N GLU A 184 -9.65 2.50 21.25
CA GLU A 184 -11.11 2.44 21.21
C GLU A 184 -11.62 1.03 21.52
N VAL A 185 -12.62 0.94 22.40
CA VAL A 185 -13.31 -0.31 22.73
C VAL A 185 -14.33 -0.65 21.64
N LEU A 186 -14.07 -1.71 20.88
CA LEU A 186 -14.97 -2.19 19.83
C LEU A 186 -16.10 -3.07 20.38
N SER A 187 -15.79 -3.91 21.38
CA SER A 187 -16.75 -4.77 22.05
C SER A 187 -16.17 -5.27 23.38
N ILE A 188 -17.05 -5.64 24.29
CA ILE A 188 -16.71 -6.18 25.61
C ILE A 188 -17.21 -7.62 25.66
N TYR A 189 -16.40 -8.52 26.18
CA TYR A 189 -16.73 -9.93 26.35
C TYR A 189 -17.67 -10.10 27.54
N ASP A 190 -18.73 -10.90 27.35
CA ASP A 190 -19.81 -11.00 28.33
C ASP A 190 -19.38 -11.52 29.70
N LYS A 191 -18.32 -12.34 29.74
CA LYS A 191 -17.79 -12.89 31.01
C LYS A 191 -16.74 -12.00 31.68
N SER A 192 -16.44 -10.82 31.12
CA SER A 192 -15.46 -9.91 31.72
C SER A 192 -16.11 -9.03 32.80
N ASP A 193 -15.39 -8.83 33.91
CA ASP A 193 -15.81 -7.89 34.97
C ASP A 193 -15.93 -6.45 34.45
N LEU A 194 -15.22 -6.17 33.34
CA LEU A 194 -15.26 -4.90 32.66
C LEU A 194 -16.68 -4.51 32.21
N LYS A 195 -17.52 -5.47 31.82
CA LYS A 195 -18.92 -5.20 31.45
C LYS A 195 -19.73 -4.59 32.60
N ASN A 196 -19.40 -4.98 33.83
CA ASN A 196 -20.07 -4.48 35.04
C ASN A 196 -19.47 -3.15 35.54
N SER A 197 -18.27 -2.78 35.08
CA SER A 197 -17.61 -1.53 35.45
C SER A 197 -18.27 -0.28 34.87
N GLY A 198 -19.10 -0.43 33.84
CA GLY A 198 -19.77 0.67 33.15
C GLY A 198 -19.05 1.15 31.88
N ILE A 199 -17.87 0.61 31.55
CA ILE A 199 -17.24 0.86 30.24
C ILE A 199 -18.15 0.36 29.12
N SER A 200 -18.14 1.06 27.99
CA SER A 200 -19.01 0.79 26.85
C SER A 200 -18.25 0.78 25.53
N LYS A 201 -18.87 0.19 24.50
CA LYS A 201 -18.37 0.27 23.13
C LYS A 201 -18.28 1.74 22.70
N GLY A 202 -17.15 2.12 22.12
CA GLY A 202 -16.84 3.49 21.69
C GLY A 202 -16.00 4.28 22.68
N ASP A 203 -15.85 3.81 23.92
CA ASP A 203 -14.94 4.43 24.88
C ASP A 203 -13.49 4.37 24.39
N VAL A 204 -12.73 5.43 24.63
CA VAL A 204 -11.31 5.52 24.27
C VAL A 204 -10.48 5.43 25.54
N ILE A 205 -9.78 4.31 25.70
CA ILE A 205 -8.84 4.06 26.78
C ILE A 205 -7.57 4.88 26.52
N ILE A 206 -7.22 5.74 27.48
CA ILE A 206 -6.05 6.62 27.44
C ILE A 206 -5.01 6.26 28.51
N GLY A 207 -5.33 5.33 29.41
CA GLY A 207 -4.44 4.88 30.45
C GLY A 207 -4.94 3.63 31.18
N ILE A 208 -4.02 2.93 31.84
CA ILE A 208 -4.34 1.92 32.85
C ILE A 208 -3.49 2.20 34.10
N ASP A 209 -4.14 2.26 35.25
CA ASP A 209 -3.59 2.77 36.49
C ASP A 209 -2.92 4.13 36.25
N ASP A 210 -1.66 4.30 36.64
CA ASP A 210 -0.92 5.54 36.43
C ASP A 210 -0.11 5.54 35.11
N ILE A 211 -0.33 4.54 34.24
CA ILE A 211 0.40 4.38 32.97
C ILE A 211 -0.45 4.91 31.82
N LYS A 212 0.08 5.93 31.12
CA LYS A 212 -0.52 6.45 29.90
C LYS A 212 -0.45 5.41 28.78
N ILE A 213 -1.57 5.22 28.09
CA ILE A 213 -1.71 4.31 26.94
C ILE A 213 -2.14 5.14 25.73
N SER A 214 -1.26 5.19 24.72
CA SER A 214 -1.51 5.88 23.46
C SER A 214 -1.74 4.87 22.32
N THR A 215 -1.11 3.70 22.41
CA THR A 215 -1.13 2.68 21.34
C THR A 215 -1.69 1.33 21.80
N ILE A 216 -2.22 0.53 20.85
CA ILE A 216 -2.59 -0.87 21.12
C ILE A 216 -1.38 -1.65 21.66
N SER A 217 -0.19 -1.45 21.08
CA SER A 217 1.02 -2.17 21.50
C SER A 217 1.39 -1.89 22.95
N GLU A 218 1.25 -0.64 23.41
CA GLU A 218 1.45 -0.28 24.82
C GLU A 218 0.44 -1.00 25.71
N LEU A 219 -0.84 -1.00 25.32
CA LEU A 219 -1.90 -1.71 26.05
C LEU A 219 -1.64 -3.21 26.13
N GLU A 220 -1.34 -3.86 25.00
CA GLU A 220 -1.03 -5.30 24.97
C GLU A 220 0.22 -5.63 25.78
N THR A 221 1.25 -4.78 25.74
CA THR A 221 2.47 -4.98 26.52
C THR A 221 2.17 -4.88 28.01
N PHE A 222 1.37 -3.89 28.42
CA PHE A 222 0.91 -3.78 29.80
C PHE A 222 0.15 -5.04 30.24
N LEU A 223 -0.81 -5.49 29.43
CA LEU A 223 -1.62 -6.68 29.73
C LEU A 223 -0.79 -7.97 29.82
N LYS A 224 0.27 -8.11 29.00
CA LYS A 224 1.17 -9.26 29.05
C LYS A 224 2.02 -9.31 30.32
N VAL A 225 2.40 -8.16 30.86
CA VAL A 225 3.21 -8.08 32.09
C VAL A 225 2.33 -8.19 33.34
N MET A 226 1.04 -7.94 33.20
CA MET A 226 0.07 -8.08 34.28
C MET A 226 -0.08 -9.54 34.70
N SER A 227 0.38 -9.87 35.90
CA SER A 227 0.44 -11.24 36.44
C SER A 227 -0.57 -11.51 37.56
N SER A 228 -1.45 -10.55 37.87
CA SER A 228 -2.25 -10.57 39.09
C SER A 228 -3.73 -10.34 38.83
N THR A 229 -4.57 -11.00 39.63
CA THR A 229 -6.01 -10.73 39.82
C THR A 229 -6.28 -9.46 40.63
N ARG A 230 -5.38 -8.46 40.57
CA ARG A 230 -5.58 -7.19 41.27
C ARG A 230 -6.55 -6.31 40.50
N GLU A 231 -7.20 -5.41 41.21
CA GLU A 231 -7.99 -4.36 40.59
C GLU A 231 -7.08 -3.45 39.76
N VAL A 232 -7.52 -3.14 38.54
CA VAL A 232 -6.86 -2.17 37.64
C VAL A 232 -7.83 -1.05 37.29
N LYS A 233 -7.31 0.17 37.24
CA LYS A 233 -8.07 1.36 36.87
C LYS A 233 -7.94 1.59 35.37
N VAL A 234 -8.99 1.40 34.61
CA VAL A 234 -9.03 1.75 33.18
C VAL A 234 -9.44 3.21 33.07
N ILE A 235 -8.53 4.05 32.59
CA ILE A 235 -8.76 5.48 32.40
C ILE A 235 -9.19 5.71 30.96
N THR A 236 -10.38 6.25 30.77
CA THR A 236 -10.87 6.73 29.47
C THR A 236 -10.81 8.25 29.42
N LYS A 237 -11.12 8.82 28.26
CA LYS A 237 -11.19 10.28 28.11
C LYS A 237 -12.21 10.93 29.05
N ASP A 238 -13.30 10.23 29.34
CA ASP A 238 -14.45 10.80 30.03
C ASP A 238 -14.63 10.25 31.45
N ASN A 239 -14.12 9.04 31.75
CA ASN A 239 -14.37 8.33 33.00
C ASN A 239 -13.18 7.49 33.47
N ILE A 240 -13.20 7.05 34.73
CA ILE A 240 -12.28 6.06 35.29
C ILE A 240 -13.10 4.87 35.75
N PHE A 241 -12.71 3.68 35.29
CA PHE A 241 -13.39 2.43 35.59
C PHE A 241 -12.47 1.51 36.37
N SER A 242 -13.01 0.78 37.34
CA SER A 242 -12.30 -0.26 38.07
C SER A 242 -12.73 -1.63 37.57
N THR A 243 -11.76 -2.53 37.36
CA THR A 243 -12.03 -3.88 36.87
C THR A 243 -11.00 -4.87 37.39
N TYR A 244 -11.35 -6.15 37.38
CA TYR A 244 -10.41 -7.24 37.60
C TYR A 244 -10.09 -7.91 36.26
N PRO A 245 -8.82 -8.12 35.93
CA PRO A 245 -8.44 -8.98 34.82
C PRO A 245 -8.81 -10.43 35.11
N TYR A 246 -9.23 -11.17 34.09
CA TYR A 246 -9.44 -12.61 34.20
C TYR A 246 -8.35 -13.38 33.45
N LEU A 247 -8.02 -14.57 33.94
CA LEU A 247 -7.09 -15.47 33.26
C LEU A 247 -7.83 -16.13 32.09
N ASP A 248 -7.35 -15.92 30.87
CA ASP A 248 -7.83 -16.65 29.71
C ASP A 248 -7.25 -18.07 29.74
N GLU A 249 -8.13 -19.07 29.86
CA GLU A 249 -7.74 -20.48 29.96
C GLU A 249 -6.98 -20.98 28.73
N GLN A 250 -7.23 -20.42 27.54
CA GLN A 250 -6.60 -20.86 26.30
C GLN A 250 -5.17 -20.36 26.18
N ASP A 251 -4.96 -19.07 26.48
CA ASP A 251 -3.67 -18.40 26.28
C ASP A 251 -2.82 -18.35 27.57
N GLN A 252 -3.39 -18.73 28.72
CA GLN A 252 -2.76 -18.63 30.04
C GLN A 252 -2.25 -17.20 30.34
N GLN A 253 -2.97 -16.20 29.85
CA GLN A 253 -2.65 -14.78 30.00
C GLN A 253 -3.84 -14.01 30.57
N TYR A 254 -3.55 -13.02 31.41
CA TYR A 254 -4.60 -12.15 31.93
C TYR A 254 -5.10 -11.19 30.85
N LYS A 255 -6.42 -11.09 30.73
CA LYS A 255 -7.10 -10.23 29.76
C LYS A 255 -8.17 -9.38 30.45
N LEU A 256 -8.47 -8.23 29.84
CA LEU A 256 -9.60 -7.38 30.23
C LEU A 256 -10.92 -7.79 29.54
N GLY A 257 -10.86 -8.73 28.58
CA GLY A 257 -12.04 -9.15 27.82
C GLY A 257 -12.58 -8.08 26.89
N ILE A 258 -11.72 -7.29 26.27
CA ILE A 258 -12.11 -6.28 25.29
C ILE A 258 -11.54 -6.58 23.93
N LYS A 259 -12.35 -6.33 22.91
CA LYS A 259 -11.88 -6.15 21.55
C LYS A 259 -11.60 -4.66 21.35
N ILE A 260 -10.42 -4.35 20.86
CA ILE A 260 -9.90 -2.99 20.79
C ILE A 260 -9.48 -2.62 19.37
N ASN A 261 -9.45 -1.31 19.08
CA ASN A 261 -8.88 -0.75 17.87
C ASN A 261 -8.07 0.52 18.17
N GLN A 262 -7.12 0.85 17.32
CA GLN A 262 -6.29 2.04 17.48
C GLN A 262 -7.14 3.26 17.15
N LYS A 263 -7.28 4.20 18.08
CA LYS A 263 -7.92 5.48 17.80
C LYS A 263 -6.88 6.48 17.31
N MET A 264 -7.15 7.07 16.16
CA MET A 264 -6.42 8.22 15.62
C MET A 264 -7.26 9.48 15.85
N CYS A 265 -6.63 10.56 16.30
CA CYS A 265 -7.23 11.88 16.45
C CYS A 265 -6.47 12.89 15.59
N GLU A 266 -7.17 13.93 15.12
CA GLU A 266 -6.51 15.07 14.48
C GLU A 266 -5.59 15.77 15.48
N LYS A 267 -4.36 16.09 15.05
CA LYS A 267 -3.43 16.91 15.83
C LYS A 267 -4.00 18.33 15.95
N LYS A 268 -4.08 18.83 17.18
CA LYS A 268 -4.52 20.20 17.47
C LYS A 268 -3.40 21.22 17.29
#